data_AF-A0AAN6RRK5-F1
#
_entry.id   AF-A0AAN6RRK5-F1
#
_cell.length_a   1.000
_cell.length_b   1.000
_cell.length_c   1.000
_cell.angle_alpha   90.00
_cell.angle_beta   90.00
_cell.angle_gamma   90.00
#
_symmetry.space_group_name_H-M   'P 1'
#
loop_
_entity.id
_entity.type
_entity.pdbx_description
1 polymer ?
#
loop_
_entity_poly.entity_id
_entity_poly.type
_entity_poly.pdbx_seq_one_letter_code
_entity_poly.pdbx_strand_id
1 'polypeptide(L)'
;QQQPPAAHPFGAPSAGPAVAAPTNPFGQPASNSPFGQPAANSLFAQPAANSPFGQSSTSAAAAQPAAAAAAAGPGPYGPNSTRQHPHISSYSAHNPDKSLRMFKGKPVAYVEPRGGGKPVPVIRNFDGSSVKVWMPNGPPAYTTQTEAAPEKYEDAGVMQQWRAFVETGRFAGGVMPEVPPKREFCAWDF
;
A
#
# COMPACT_ATOMS: atom_id res chain seq x y z
N GLN A 1 -19.36 -26.41 67.55
CA GLN A 1 -19.20 -25.01 67.99
C GLN A 1 -17.79 -24.59 67.60
N GLN A 2 -17.65 -23.80 66.53
CA GLN A 2 -17.59 -22.33 66.52
C GLN A 2 -16.21 -21.77 66.95
N GLN A 3 -15.56 -21.20 65.93
CA GLN A 3 -14.44 -20.25 65.78
C GLN A 3 -14.61 -18.99 66.72
N PRO A 4 -13.72 -17.95 66.84
CA PRO A 4 -12.80 -17.42 65.82
C PRO A 4 -11.52 -16.67 66.41
N PRO A 5 -10.93 -15.59 65.80
CA PRO A 5 -9.49 -15.49 65.51
C PRO A 5 -8.81 -14.24 66.12
N ALA A 6 -7.51 -14.05 65.82
CA ALA A 6 -6.67 -12.94 66.28
C ALA A 6 -6.89 -11.62 65.50
N ALA A 7 -6.83 -10.49 66.21
CA ALA A 7 -6.82 -9.12 65.69
C ALA A 7 -5.50 -8.41 66.04
N HIS A 8 -4.95 -7.64 65.10
CA HIS A 8 -3.79 -6.76 65.32
C HIS A 8 -4.25 -5.32 65.61
N PRO A 9 -3.68 -4.64 66.62
CA PRO A 9 -3.81 -3.20 66.78
C PRO A 9 -2.50 -2.42 66.53
N PHE A 10 -2.68 -1.30 65.82
CA PHE A 10 -1.75 -0.18 65.58
C PHE A 10 -1.34 0.59 66.86
N GLY A 11 -0.15 1.21 66.88
CA GLY A 11 0.11 2.39 67.75
C GLY A 11 1.58 2.72 68.11
N ALA A 12 2.26 3.53 67.26
CA ALA A 12 3.23 4.65 67.49
C ALA A 12 4.28 4.68 68.66
N PRO A 13 5.26 5.63 68.68
CA PRO A 13 6.20 6.11 67.64
C PRO A 13 7.69 6.10 68.11
N SER A 14 8.67 6.27 67.21
CA SER A 14 10.05 6.71 67.54
C SER A 14 10.71 7.36 66.32
N ALA A 15 11.45 8.45 66.55
CA ALA A 15 11.91 9.43 65.56
C ALA A 15 13.36 9.18 65.04
N GLY A 16 13.66 9.68 63.83
CA GLY A 16 15.03 9.92 63.30
C GLY A 16 15.26 9.45 61.85
N PRO A 17 16.21 10.05 61.09
CA PRO A 17 15.85 11.04 60.06
C PRO A 17 16.22 10.73 58.58
N ALA A 18 15.39 11.31 57.70
CA ALA A 18 15.61 11.97 56.40
C ALA A 18 16.47 11.34 55.28
N VAL A 19 15.83 10.95 54.16
CA VAL A 19 16.23 11.26 52.76
C VAL A 19 14.96 11.39 51.88
N ALA A 20 15.01 12.30 50.91
CA ALA A 20 13.92 12.97 50.18
C ALA A 20 13.04 12.11 49.23
N ALA A 21 11.79 12.55 49.08
CA ALA A 21 10.81 12.13 48.06
C ALA A 21 10.20 13.38 47.35
N PRO A 22 9.62 13.25 46.14
CA PRO A 22 9.31 14.36 45.23
C PRO A 22 7.90 14.95 45.45
N THR A 23 7.63 16.17 44.95
CA THR A 23 6.27 16.74 44.94
C THR A 23 6.04 17.66 43.73
N ASN A 24 5.01 17.35 42.95
CA ASN A 24 4.41 18.23 41.92
C ASN A 24 3.49 19.27 42.59
N PRO A 25 3.43 20.51 42.07
CA PRO A 25 2.13 21.20 42.02
C PRO A 25 1.95 22.20 40.85
N PHE A 26 0.77 22.20 40.25
CA PHE A 26 0.22 23.26 39.40
C PHE A 26 0.04 24.59 40.17
N GLY A 27 0.26 25.76 39.51
CA GLY A 27 -0.34 27.06 39.90
C GLY A 27 0.56 28.32 39.84
N GLN A 28 0.20 29.28 38.96
CA GLN A 28 0.73 30.64 38.65
C GLN A 28 0.42 31.74 39.72
N PRO A 29 0.61 33.10 39.53
CA PRO A 29 1.31 33.93 38.49
C PRO A 29 2.16 35.14 39.03
N ALA A 30 2.89 35.86 38.15
CA ALA A 30 3.06 37.35 38.08
C ALA A 30 4.09 37.71 36.97
N SER A 31 3.69 38.29 35.83
CA SER A 31 3.58 39.72 35.48
C SER A 31 4.90 40.52 35.47
N ASN A 32 5.36 40.92 34.26
CA ASN A 32 5.82 42.29 33.98
C ASN A 32 5.99 42.56 32.47
N SER A 33 5.30 43.59 31.97
CA SER A 33 5.58 44.33 30.73
C SER A 33 5.25 45.80 30.98
N PRO A 34 6.01 46.76 30.42
CA PRO A 34 5.32 47.92 29.80
C PRO A 34 6.01 48.58 28.58
N PHE A 35 5.20 48.89 27.54
CA PHE A 35 5.12 50.11 26.68
C PHE A 35 6.38 50.61 25.88
N GLY A 36 6.36 51.13 24.63
CA GLY A 36 5.37 51.64 23.67
C GLY A 36 6.05 52.06 22.31
N GLN A 37 5.25 52.43 21.30
CA GLN A 37 5.46 52.65 19.82
C GLN A 37 6.38 53.84 19.35
N PRO A 38 6.40 54.33 18.06
CA PRO A 38 6.62 53.79 16.67
C PRO A 38 7.66 54.63 15.81
N ALA A 39 7.74 54.41 14.47
CA ALA A 39 8.37 55.23 13.37
C ALA A 39 9.75 54.73 12.84
N ALA A 40 10.22 54.89 11.58
CA ALA A 40 9.69 55.20 10.24
C ALA A 40 10.82 54.94 9.19
N ASN A 41 10.42 54.53 7.98
CA ASN A 41 10.96 54.79 6.61
C ASN A 41 12.48 54.81 6.24
N SER A 42 12.80 54.13 5.09
CA SER A 42 13.79 54.45 4.01
C SER A 42 14.58 53.20 3.56
N LEU A 43 14.36 52.61 2.37
CA LEU A 43 14.79 52.99 0.99
C LEU A 43 16.13 52.32 0.55
N PHE A 44 16.02 51.51 -0.52
CA PHE A 44 17.04 51.11 -1.51
C PHE A 44 18.20 50.16 -1.13
N ALA A 45 18.09 48.88 -1.52
CA ALA A 45 19.07 48.13 -2.31
C ALA A 45 18.60 46.68 -2.62
N GLN A 46 18.54 46.31 -3.90
CA GLN A 46 18.45 44.92 -4.41
C GLN A 46 19.85 44.25 -4.44
N PRO A 47 20.02 43.01 -4.95
CA PRO A 47 19.37 41.75 -4.59
C PRO A 47 20.42 40.66 -4.27
N ALA A 48 20.07 39.64 -3.49
CA ALA A 48 20.86 38.40 -3.48
C ALA A 48 19.98 37.19 -3.19
N ALA A 49 20.09 36.21 -4.08
CA ALA A 49 19.41 34.93 -4.05
C ALA A 49 19.80 34.10 -2.82
N ASN A 50 18.81 33.44 -2.22
CA ASN A 50 18.86 32.05 -1.77
C ASN A 50 17.50 31.66 -1.15
N SER A 51 16.81 30.71 -1.79
CA SER A 51 15.80 29.87 -1.13
C SER A 51 16.54 28.81 -0.30
N PRO A 52 16.09 28.40 0.90
CA PRO A 52 14.99 27.42 0.97
C PRO A 52 14.13 27.52 2.26
N PHE A 53 12.80 27.53 2.13
CA PHE A 53 11.80 26.93 3.03
C PHE A 53 10.44 27.64 2.84
N GLY A 54 9.44 26.89 2.39
CA GLY A 54 8.09 27.41 2.22
C GLY A 54 7.15 26.37 1.64
N GLN A 55 6.63 25.50 2.52
CA GLN A 55 5.50 24.63 2.20
C GLN A 55 4.32 25.46 1.69
N SER A 56 3.73 25.04 0.58
CA SER A 56 2.36 25.38 0.23
C SER A 56 1.62 24.11 -0.16
N SER A 57 0.73 23.70 0.73
CA SER A 57 -0.30 22.71 0.52
C SER A 57 -1.36 23.29 -0.42
N THR A 58 -1.50 22.71 -1.60
CA THR A 58 -2.68 22.89 -2.45
C THR A 58 -3.28 21.52 -2.76
N SER A 59 -4.49 21.31 -2.24
CA SER A 59 -5.40 20.25 -2.61
C SER A 59 -5.75 20.35 -4.10
N ALA A 60 -5.41 19.32 -4.87
CA ALA A 60 -5.91 19.12 -6.23
C ALA A 60 -6.36 17.67 -6.39
N ALA A 61 -7.51 17.51 -7.05
CA ALA A 61 -8.21 16.27 -7.31
C ALA A 61 -7.31 15.16 -7.88
N ALA A 62 -7.69 13.91 -7.59
CA ALA A 62 -7.03 12.70 -8.05
C ALA A 62 -6.98 12.63 -9.59
N ALA A 63 -5.92 13.18 -10.17
CA ALA A 63 -5.44 12.81 -11.48
C ALA A 63 -4.51 11.61 -11.30
N GLN A 64 -4.88 10.46 -11.87
CA GLN A 64 -3.93 9.37 -12.08
C GLN A 64 -2.68 9.93 -12.77
N PRO A 65 -1.47 9.77 -12.22
CA PRO A 65 -0.27 10.05 -12.99
C PRO A 65 -0.26 9.06 -14.16
N ALA A 66 -0.23 9.57 -15.38
CA ALA A 66 0.25 8.81 -16.52
C ALA A 66 1.63 8.29 -16.14
N ALA A 67 1.73 6.97 -15.96
CA ALA A 67 2.94 6.34 -15.48
C ALA A 67 4.06 6.57 -16.50
N ALA A 68 5.01 7.43 -16.14
CA ALA A 68 6.30 7.50 -16.80
C ALA A 68 6.90 6.09 -16.80
N ALA A 69 7.37 5.64 -17.97
CA ALA A 69 8.00 4.35 -18.18
C ALA A 69 9.31 4.25 -17.38
N ALA A 70 9.19 3.93 -16.09
CA ALA A 70 10.30 3.50 -15.25
C ALA A 70 10.42 1.97 -15.40
N ALA A 71 11.58 1.53 -15.90
CA ALA A 71 11.96 0.16 -16.27
C ALA A 71 11.05 -0.94 -15.70
N ALA A 72 10.17 -1.47 -16.55
CA ALA A 72 9.40 -2.66 -16.26
C ALA A 72 10.36 -3.84 -16.04
N GLY A 73 10.25 -4.54 -14.91
CA GLY A 73 10.65 -5.95 -14.87
C GLY A 73 9.94 -6.72 -16.00
N PRO A 74 10.38 -7.95 -16.36
CA PRO A 74 9.86 -8.66 -17.53
C PRO A 74 8.32 -8.76 -17.44
N GLY A 75 7.65 -7.95 -18.25
CA GLY A 75 6.21 -7.87 -18.29
C GLY A 75 5.61 -9.16 -18.84
N PRO A 76 4.29 -9.32 -18.77
CA PRO A 76 3.66 -10.52 -19.27
C PRO A 76 3.63 -10.60 -20.80
N TYR A 77 3.80 -9.46 -21.48
CA TYR A 77 3.68 -9.35 -22.92
C TYR A 77 5.02 -9.55 -23.63
N GLY A 78 4.96 -10.02 -24.87
CA GLY A 78 6.14 -10.27 -25.68
C GLY A 78 6.88 -8.99 -26.09
N PRO A 79 8.12 -9.12 -26.61
CA PRO A 79 9.01 -7.98 -26.90
C PRO A 79 8.46 -6.98 -27.91
N ASN A 80 7.56 -7.42 -28.80
CA ASN A 80 6.96 -6.58 -29.84
C ASN A 80 5.52 -6.15 -29.52
N SER A 81 5.03 -6.37 -28.30
CA SER A 81 3.67 -6.00 -27.93
C SER A 81 3.55 -4.49 -27.70
N THR A 82 2.49 -3.89 -28.22
CA THR A 82 2.11 -2.50 -27.90
C THR A 82 1.43 -2.39 -26.54
N ARG A 83 1.06 -3.52 -25.91
CA ARG A 83 0.39 -3.56 -24.61
C ARG A 83 1.42 -3.50 -23.49
N GLN A 84 1.18 -2.64 -22.51
CA GLN A 84 1.99 -2.54 -21.30
C GLN A 84 1.17 -2.94 -20.08
N HIS A 85 1.83 -3.59 -19.11
CA HIS A 85 1.24 -3.85 -17.81
C HIS A 85 1.73 -2.77 -16.84
N PRO A 86 0.87 -2.24 -15.94
CA PRO A 86 1.32 -1.32 -14.91
C PRO A 86 2.45 -1.93 -14.07
N HIS A 87 3.46 -1.14 -13.73
CA HIS A 87 4.51 -1.62 -12.84
C HIS A 87 3.92 -2.10 -11.50
N ILE A 88 4.45 -3.19 -10.94
CA ILE A 88 3.88 -3.84 -9.74
C ILE A 88 3.71 -2.89 -8.55
N SER A 89 4.63 -1.95 -8.39
CA SER A 89 4.58 -0.96 -7.30
C SER A 89 3.38 -0.01 -7.39
N SER A 90 2.71 0.07 -8.54
CA SER A 90 1.50 0.90 -8.70
C SER A 90 0.27 0.32 -8.00
N TYR A 91 0.24 -0.99 -7.74
CA TYR A 91 -0.89 -1.67 -7.11
C TYR A 91 -0.49 -2.60 -5.96
N SER A 92 0.80 -2.80 -5.68
CA SER A 92 1.27 -3.65 -4.59
C SER A 92 2.36 -2.97 -3.77
N ALA A 93 2.43 -3.31 -2.48
CA ALA A 93 3.57 -2.99 -1.63
C ALA A 93 4.02 -4.22 -0.87
N HIS A 94 5.33 -4.45 -0.81
CA HIS A 94 5.94 -5.59 -0.15
C HIS A 94 6.71 -5.15 1.10
N ASN A 95 6.78 -6.05 2.07
CA ASN A 95 7.68 -5.93 3.21
C ASN A 95 9.13 -6.25 2.79
N PRO A 96 10.15 -5.93 3.62
CA PRO A 96 11.54 -6.26 3.34
C PRO A 96 11.80 -7.76 3.10
N ASP A 97 11.00 -8.64 3.71
CA ASP A 97 11.04 -10.10 3.51
C ASP A 97 10.36 -10.58 2.21
N LYS A 98 9.92 -9.64 1.36
CA LYS A 98 9.17 -9.86 0.11
C LYS A 98 7.76 -10.44 0.31
N SER A 99 7.24 -10.48 1.53
CA SER A 99 5.81 -10.74 1.74
C SER A 99 4.97 -9.55 1.27
N LEU A 100 3.78 -9.83 0.74
CA LEU A 100 2.86 -8.83 0.24
C LEU A 100 2.15 -8.16 1.43
N ARG A 101 2.31 -6.84 1.57
CA ARG A 101 1.70 -6.05 2.63
C ARG A 101 0.38 -5.41 2.20
N MET A 102 0.37 -4.82 1.00
CA MET A 102 -0.80 -4.16 0.42
C MET A 102 -1.01 -4.64 -1.01
N PHE A 103 -2.27 -4.78 -1.40
CA PHE A 103 -2.67 -5.16 -2.76
C PHE A 103 -3.91 -4.37 -3.17
N LYS A 104 -3.85 -3.65 -4.29
CA LYS A 104 -4.90 -2.77 -4.82
C LYS A 104 -5.49 -1.83 -3.75
N GLY A 105 -4.61 -1.25 -2.93
CA GLY A 105 -4.98 -0.33 -1.84
C GLY A 105 -5.58 -1.01 -0.60
N LYS A 106 -5.69 -2.34 -0.57
CA LYS A 106 -6.21 -3.10 0.58
C LYS A 106 -5.09 -3.82 1.34
N PRO A 107 -5.18 -3.94 2.67
CA PRO A 107 -4.23 -4.71 3.46
C PRO A 107 -4.34 -6.20 3.15
N VAL A 108 -3.20 -6.88 3.14
CA VAL A 108 -3.10 -8.32 2.89
C VAL A 108 -2.84 -9.06 4.20
N ALA A 109 -3.58 -10.15 4.41
CA ALA A 109 -3.34 -11.12 5.46
C ALA A 109 -2.83 -12.43 4.86
N TYR A 110 -2.14 -13.24 5.66
CA TYR A 110 -1.72 -14.58 5.27
C TYR A 110 -2.55 -15.61 6.03
N VAL A 111 -3.14 -16.57 5.31
CA VAL A 111 -3.96 -17.63 5.90
C VAL A 111 -3.45 -19.00 5.48
N GLU A 112 -3.48 -19.95 6.40
CA GLU A 112 -3.17 -21.34 6.08
C GLU A 112 -4.30 -21.95 5.24
N PRO A 113 -3.98 -22.57 4.09
CA PRO A 113 -4.99 -23.22 3.27
C PRO A 113 -5.56 -24.46 3.97
N ARG A 114 -6.85 -24.73 3.73
CA ARG A 114 -7.52 -25.94 4.22
C ARG A 114 -6.87 -27.16 3.57
N GLY A 115 -6.21 -28.00 4.36
CA GLY A 115 -5.39 -29.12 3.89
C GLY A 115 -3.89 -28.96 4.18
N GLY A 116 -3.49 -27.86 4.82
CA GLY A 116 -2.09 -27.58 5.14
C GLY A 116 -1.32 -27.00 3.94
N GLY A 117 -0.13 -26.47 4.21
CA GLY A 117 0.73 -25.85 3.21
C GLY A 117 1.21 -24.46 3.61
N LYS A 118 1.89 -23.78 2.68
CA LYS A 118 2.40 -22.43 2.92
C LYS A 118 1.23 -21.44 3.04
N PRO A 119 1.27 -20.49 3.99
CA PRO A 119 0.28 -19.43 4.07
C PRO A 119 0.14 -18.68 2.75
N VAL A 120 -1.10 -18.38 2.35
CA VAL A 120 -1.41 -17.67 1.11
C VAL A 120 -1.90 -16.25 1.40
N PRO A 121 -1.51 -15.27 0.57
CA PRO A 121 -1.98 -13.89 0.73
C PRO A 121 -3.46 -13.77 0.34
N VAL A 122 -4.24 -13.13 1.21
CA VAL A 122 -5.67 -12.86 1.01
C VAL A 122 -6.01 -11.40 1.36
N ILE A 123 -6.98 -10.85 0.65
CA ILE A 123 -7.71 -9.64 1.04
C ILE A 123 -8.96 -10.08 1.79
N ARG A 124 -9.19 -9.51 2.98
CA ARG A 124 -10.44 -9.69 3.71
C ARG A 124 -11.44 -8.58 3.35
N ASN A 125 -12.64 -8.97 2.96
CA ASN A 125 -13.74 -8.07 2.67
C ASN A 125 -14.54 -7.79 3.96
N PHE A 126 -15.34 -6.72 3.95
CA PHE A 126 -16.16 -6.31 5.10
C PHE A 126 -17.26 -7.32 5.45
N ASP A 127 -17.72 -8.10 4.47
CA ASP A 127 -18.69 -9.18 4.65
C ASP A 127 -18.09 -10.45 5.27
N GLY A 128 -16.80 -10.43 5.63
CA GLY A 128 -16.07 -11.56 6.19
C GLY A 128 -15.54 -12.54 5.14
N SER A 129 -15.87 -12.36 3.86
CA SER A 129 -15.29 -13.16 2.78
C SER A 129 -13.81 -12.81 2.58
N SER A 130 -13.05 -13.73 1.99
CA SER A 130 -11.63 -13.53 1.65
C SER A 130 -11.37 -13.87 0.20
N VAL A 131 -10.60 -13.03 -0.48
CA VAL A 131 -10.15 -13.25 -1.86
C VAL A 131 -8.65 -13.51 -1.85
N LYS A 132 -8.24 -14.65 -2.40
CA LYS A 132 -6.81 -14.98 -2.55
C LYS A 132 -6.16 -14.15 -3.64
N VAL A 133 -4.98 -13.60 -3.35
CA VAL A 133 -4.15 -12.92 -4.35
C VAL A 133 -3.34 -13.98 -5.10
N TRP A 134 -3.56 -14.11 -6.41
CA TRP A 134 -2.96 -15.19 -7.20
C TRP A 134 -1.50 -14.92 -7.62
N MET A 135 -1.16 -13.66 -7.85
CA MET A 135 0.15 -13.23 -8.36
C MET A 135 0.74 -12.13 -7.48
N PRO A 136 1.13 -12.44 -6.22
CA PRO A 136 1.58 -11.43 -5.26
C PRO A 136 2.86 -10.71 -5.70
N ASN A 137 3.62 -11.28 -6.64
CA ASN A 137 4.86 -10.73 -7.18
C ASN A 137 4.70 -10.19 -8.61
N GLY A 138 3.47 -9.85 -9.00
CA GLY A 138 3.18 -9.32 -10.32
C GLY A 138 2.92 -10.43 -11.35
N PRO A 139 2.56 -10.04 -12.58
CA PRO A 139 2.23 -11.01 -13.61
C PRO A 139 3.43 -11.91 -13.93
N PRO A 140 3.18 -13.16 -14.40
CA PRO A 140 4.25 -14.03 -14.87
C PRO A 140 4.99 -13.39 -16.03
N ALA A 141 6.31 -13.60 -16.12
CA ALA A 141 7.11 -13.18 -17.25
C ALA A 141 6.59 -13.79 -18.57
N TYR A 142 6.84 -13.10 -19.68
CA TYR A 142 6.57 -13.62 -21.01
C TYR A 142 7.33 -14.93 -21.30
N THR A 143 6.64 -15.86 -21.95
CA THR A 143 7.20 -17.11 -22.48
C THR A 143 6.45 -17.50 -23.74
N THR A 144 7.14 -18.09 -24.71
CA THR A 144 6.55 -18.64 -25.93
C THR A 144 5.82 -19.96 -25.69
N GLN A 145 6.05 -20.62 -24.55
CA GLN A 145 5.47 -21.94 -24.24
C GLN A 145 3.94 -21.93 -24.11
N THR A 146 3.34 -20.75 -23.92
CA THR A 146 1.89 -20.59 -23.81
C THR A 146 1.24 -20.09 -25.10
N GLU A 147 2.01 -19.91 -26.16
CA GLU A 147 1.54 -19.44 -27.46
C GLU A 147 1.73 -20.53 -28.53
N ALA A 148 0.97 -20.44 -29.62
CA ALA A 148 1.18 -21.27 -30.80
C ALA A 148 2.32 -20.71 -31.67
N ALA A 149 2.71 -21.49 -32.68
CA ALA A 149 3.60 -20.99 -33.72
C ALA A 149 2.97 -19.75 -34.42
N PRO A 150 3.75 -18.70 -34.74
CA PRO A 150 3.23 -17.43 -35.27
C PRO A 150 2.28 -17.57 -36.48
N GLU A 151 2.54 -18.56 -37.35
CA GLU A 151 1.81 -18.82 -38.59
C GLU A 151 0.34 -19.22 -38.31
N LYS A 152 0.06 -19.81 -37.14
CA LYS A 152 -1.31 -20.15 -36.74
C LYS A 152 -2.18 -18.93 -36.51
N TYR A 153 -1.58 -17.77 -36.23
CA TYR A 153 -2.29 -16.52 -36.00
C TYR A 153 -2.47 -15.69 -37.28
N GLU A 154 -1.96 -16.15 -38.41
CA GLU A 154 -2.22 -15.53 -39.72
C GLU A 154 -3.60 -15.94 -40.27
N ASP A 155 -4.18 -17.02 -39.74
CA ASP A 155 -5.53 -17.45 -40.06
C ASP A 155 -6.58 -16.44 -39.54
N ALA A 156 -7.37 -15.90 -40.46
CA ALA A 156 -8.39 -14.90 -40.15
C ALA A 156 -9.48 -15.42 -39.21
N GLY A 157 -9.83 -16.71 -39.29
CA GLY A 157 -10.80 -17.35 -38.40
C GLY A 157 -10.29 -17.40 -36.96
N VAL A 158 -9.02 -17.78 -36.78
CA VAL A 158 -8.36 -17.77 -35.46
C VAL A 158 -8.33 -16.36 -34.87
N MET A 159 -7.93 -15.37 -35.67
CA MET A 159 -7.90 -13.98 -35.24
C MET A 159 -9.29 -13.41 -34.93
N GLN A 160 -10.32 -13.81 -35.67
CA GLN A 160 -11.70 -13.38 -35.41
C GLN A 160 -12.23 -13.93 -34.08
N GLN A 161 -11.95 -15.21 -33.77
CA GLN A 161 -12.34 -15.81 -32.49
C GLN A 161 -11.67 -15.10 -31.31
N TRP A 162 -10.37 -14.83 -31.42
CA TRP A 162 -9.63 -14.13 -30.37
C TRP A 162 -10.02 -12.65 -30.25
N ARG A 163 -10.37 -11.98 -31.35
CA ARG A 163 -10.92 -10.62 -31.31
C ARG A 163 -12.20 -10.55 -30.48
N ALA A 164 -13.14 -11.47 -30.72
CA ALA A 164 -14.38 -11.52 -29.94
C ALA A 164 -14.09 -11.70 -28.44
N PHE A 165 -13.11 -12.53 -28.08
CA PHE A 165 -12.69 -12.69 -26.69
C PHE A 165 -12.07 -11.43 -26.10
N VAL A 166 -11.19 -10.74 -26.84
CA VAL A 166 -10.57 -9.50 -26.37
C VAL A 166 -11.61 -8.39 -26.15
N GLU A 167 -12.64 -8.32 -26.99
CA GLU A 167 -13.69 -7.30 -26.90
C GLU A 167 -14.72 -7.59 -25.80
N THR A 168 -15.06 -8.87 -25.58
CA THR A 168 -16.19 -9.26 -24.71
C THR A 168 -15.80 -10.03 -23.45
N GLY A 169 -14.57 -10.53 -23.38
CA GLY A 169 -14.14 -11.48 -22.34
C GLY A 169 -14.82 -12.85 -22.44
N ARG A 170 -15.41 -13.18 -23.59
CA ARG A 170 -16.16 -14.43 -23.83
C ARG A 170 -15.79 -15.01 -25.20
N PHE A 171 -15.83 -16.33 -25.30
CA PHE A 171 -15.60 -16.99 -26.58
C PHE A 171 -16.81 -16.81 -27.51
N ALA A 172 -16.55 -16.55 -28.79
CA ALA A 172 -17.59 -16.41 -29.80
C ALA A 172 -18.45 -17.68 -29.86
N GLY A 173 -19.77 -17.53 -29.73
CA GLY A 173 -20.70 -18.66 -29.70
C GLY A 173 -20.47 -19.64 -28.54
N GLY A 174 -19.69 -19.27 -27.51
CA GLY A 174 -19.31 -20.15 -26.41
C GLY A 174 -18.26 -21.21 -26.76
N VAL A 175 -17.68 -21.18 -27.96
CA VAL A 175 -16.71 -22.19 -28.43
C VAL A 175 -15.28 -21.72 -28.17
N MET A 176 -14.54 -22.46 -27.34
CA MET A 176 -13.14 -22.18 -27.07
C MET A 176 -12.26 -22.40 -28.32
N PRO A 177 -11.40 -21.45 -28.71
CA PRO A 177 -10.46 -21.63 -29.81
C PRO A 177 -9.49 -22.78 -29.55
N GLU A 178 -9.16 -23.56 -30.59
CA GLU A 178 -8.16 -24.63 -30.50
C GLU A 178 -6.72 -24.09 -30.45
N VAL A 179 -6.48 -22.95 -31.11
CA VAL A 179 -5.19 -22.25 -31.06
C VAL A 179 -5.15 -21.41 -29.79
N PRO A 180 -4.17 -21.59 -28.88
CA PRO A 180 -4.06 -20.81 -27.65
C PRO A 180 -3.93 -19.30 -27.92
N PRO A 181 -4.32 -18.42 -26.98
CA PRO A 181 -4.21 -16.99 -27.16
C PRO A 181 -2.75 -16.55 -27.21
N LYS A 182 -2.44 -15.50 -27.98
CA LYS A 182 -1.23 -14.72 -27.72
C LYS A 182 -1.33 -14.07 -26.35
N ARG A 183 -0.19 -13.85 -25.70
CA ARG A 183 -0.11 -13.18 -24.39
C ARG A 183 -0.75 -11.79 -24.45
N GLU A 184 -0.60 -11.07 -25.55
CA GLU A 184 -1.24 -9.76 -25.74
C GLU A 184 -2.78 -9.81 -25.75
N PHE A 185 -3.41 -10.96 -25.98
CA PHE A 185 -4.87 -11.11 -25.90
C PHE A 185 -5.35 -11.32 -24.46
N CYS A 186 -4.46 -11.69 -23.55
CA CYS A 186 -4.77 -11.88 -22.14
C CYS A 186 -4.59 -10.58 -21.35
N ALA A 187 -5.41 -10.41 -20.31
CA ALA A 187 -5.22 -9.40 -19.29
C ALA A 187 -4.72 -10.06 -17.99
N TRP A 188 -3.81 -9.39 -17.30
CA TRP A 188 -3.32 -9.81 -15.99
C TRP A 188 -3.85 -8.88 -14.90
N ASP A 189 -5.15 -8.96 -14.68
CA ASP A 189 -5.84 -8.26 -13.60
C ASP A 189 -6.32 -9.28 -12.57
N PHE A 190 -5.57 -9.41 -11.47
CA PHE A 190 -5.74 -10.42 -10.42
C PHE A 190 -6.00 -9.79 -9.06
#